data_AF-A0A9Q9AJZ0-F1
#
_entry.id   AF-A0A9Q9AJZ0-F1
#
_cell.length_a   1.000
_cell.length_b   1.000
_cell.length_c   1.000
_cell.angle_alpha   90.00
_cell.angle_beta   90.00
_cell.angle_gamma   90.00
#
_symmetry.space_group_name_H-M   'P 1'
#
loop_
_entity.id
_entity.type
_entity.pdbx_description
1 polymer ?
#
loop_
_entity_poly.entity_id
_entity_poly.type
_entity_poly.pdbx_seq_one_letter_code
_entity_poly.pdbx_strand_id
1 'polypeptide(L)'
;MAFPRLAMMKGVKGTCLSSRSCIRLPSNAAMLRQLQPFTQQAGIIDRSFDHAPVPPEMFASKPTSLGMSPSRRSGPAYWHHIGMWKDVSEEEFLTYRWQTSNTIDRKEKLLRFLDTVLPERIPHSAGVHSPWAKIRTRQDFLADVEGGMRAAPMSVRLTPHILSVADWRNPLEDPIRRQFIPLQSTIKEDHPALELDSLHETDDSPVPGLVHRYSDKVLFLATSVCPVYCRFCTRSYAVGNNTESVVKASQKPTRKRWEVMFQYIEENPAIQDVVVSGGDSYYLQPEQLQLVGKRLLAIPHVQRIRFATKGLAVCPMRILDCRDGWTDNFIALSNLGRSIGKQVAMHTHFNSPREITWATERAAKYLFEKSVLVRNQTVLLKGVNDDLETMSSLIRKLADLNIQPYYVYQSDMIRGVEDLRTPLATILNLEKHIRGTIAGFMTPSFVVDLPGGGGKRLANSYDSYDTKTGVSYWSAPGVAGEERFEYHDPIQ
;
A
#
# COMPACT_ATOMS: atom_id res chain seq x y z
N MET A 1 -28.74 -49.33 -16.36
CA MET A 1 -28.19 -49.57 -17.72
C MET A 1 -26.77 -49.00 -17.74
N ALA A 2 -25.72 -49.66 -17.27
CA ALA A 2 -25.08 -50.92 -17.67
C ALA A 2 -24.40 -50.88 -19.07
N PHE A 3 -23.11 -50.48 -19.06
CA PHE A 3 -21.95 -50.93 -19.88
C PHE A 3 -21.93 -50.68 -21.42
N PRO A 4 -20.76 -50.76 -22.12
CA PRO A 4 -19.40 -51.17 -21.66
C PRO A 4 -18.17 -50.37 -22.17
N ARG A 5 -17.03 -50.74 -21.57
CA ARG A 5 -15.62 -50.59 -22.01
C ARG A 5 -15.30 -51.34 -23.32
N LEU A 6 -14.27 -50.87 -24.05
CA LEU A 6 -13.25 -51.65 -24.80
C LEU A 6 -12.00 -50.73 -24.89
N ALA A 7 -10.80 -50.98 -24.37
CA ALA A 7 -9.85 -52.10 -24.43
C ALA A 7 -9.06 -52.23 -25.76
N MET A 8 -7.78 -51.85 -25.67
CA MET A 8 -6.56 -52.40 -26.31
C MET A 8 -6.44 -52.49 -27.85
N MET A 9 -5.31 -51.97 -28.39
CA MET A 9 -4.20 -52.80 -28.92
C MET A 9 -3.02 -51.98 -29.47
N LYS A 10 -1.80 -52.41 -29.10
CA LYS A 10 -0.54 -52.56 -29.91
C LYS A 10 -0.03 -51.33 -30.69
N GLY A 11 1.21 -50.85 -30.57
CA GLY A 11 2.48 -51.52 -30.26
C GLY A 11 3.26 -51.85 -31.55
N VAL A 12 4.08 -50.91 -32.06
CA VAL A 12 5.22 -51.10 -33.00
C VAL A 12 6.16 -49.90 -32.80
N LYS A 13 7.29 -50.02 -32.08
CA LYS A 13 8.66 -50.38 -32.52
C LYS A 13 9.26 -49.56 -33.68
N GLY A 14 10.21 -48.70 -33.31
CA GLY A 14 11.48 -48.48 -34.04
C GLY A 14 11.46 -47.42 -35.14
N THR A 15 12.29 -46.38 -35.00
CA THR A 15 13.66 -46.41 -35.54
C THR A 15 14.44 -45.18 -35.10
N CYS A 16 15.70 -45.46 -34.77
CA CYS A 16 16.76 -44.52 -34.47
C CYS A 16 17.18 -43.83 -35.78
N LEU A 17 17.22 -42.50 -35.81
CA LEU A 17 18.01 -41.76 -36.80
C LEU A 17 18.71 -40.60 -36.09
N SER A 18 20.00 -40.81 -35.87
CA SER A 18 20.99 -39.80 -35.59
C SER A 18 21.13 -38.85 -36.77
N SER A 19 21.07 -37.54 -36.53
CA SER A 19 21.75 -36.57 -37.39
C SER A 19 22.28 -35.43 -36.53
N ARG A 20 23.57 -35.51 -36.22
CA ARG A 20 24.39 -34.38 -35.78
C ARG A 20 24.43 -33.38 -36.93
N SER A 21 23.86 -32.20 -36.76
CA SER A 21 24.14 -31.04 -37.61
C SER A 21 25.05 -30.08 -36.84
N CYS A 22 26.35 -30.25 -37.04
CA CYS A 22 27.37 -29.28 -36.68
C CYS A 22 27.12 -27.98 -37.45
N ILE A 23 26.87 -26.88 -36.75
CA ILE A 23 26.95 -25.54 -37.31
C ILE A 23 28.44 -25.21 -37.44
N ARG A 24 28.96 -25.23 -38.68
CA ARG A 24 30.30 -24.75 -39.03
C ARG A 24 30.22 -23.24 -39.25
N LEU A 25 31.01 -22.48 -38.49
CA LEU A 25 31.32 -21.07 -38.75
C LEU A 25 32.25 -20.98 -39.98
N PRO A 26 32.05 -20.05 -40.92
CA PRO A 26 33.04 -19.79 -41.96
C PRO A 26 34.19 -18.95 -41.40
N SER A 27 35.39 -19.50 -41.53
CA SER A 27 36.67 -18.81 -41.41
C SER A 27 36.87 -17.85 -42.58
N ASN A 28 37.13 -16.57 -42.30
CA ASN A 28 37.75 -15.67 -43.28
C ASN A 28 38.91 -14.95 -42.60
N ALA A 29 40.10 -15.49 -42.81
CA ALA A 29 41.37 -14.80 -42.62
C ALA A 29 41.71 -14.07 -43.93
N ALA A 30 41.57 -12.74 -43.95
CA ALA A 30 42.21 -11.87 -44.94
C ALA A 30 42.14 -10.40 -44.49
N MET A 31 43.11 -9.96 -43.69
CA MET A 31 43.82 -8.68 -43.85
C MET A 31 44.74 -8.44 -42.65
N LEU A 32 45.93 -9.03 -42.72
CA LEU A 32 47.10 -8.60 -41.96
C LEU A 32 47.75 -7.45 -42.73
N ARG A 33 47.63 -6.21 -42.22
CA ARG A 33 48.60 -5.15 -42.50
C ARG A 33 48.94 -4.39 -41.21
N GLN A 34 50.16 -4.65 -40.77
CA GLN A 34 51.13 -3.72 -40.19
C GLN A 34 50.70 -2.85 -39.00
N LEU A 35 51.12 -3.28 -37.81
CA LEU A 35 51.35 -2.39 -36.67
C LEU A 35 52.85 -2.42 -36.33
N GLN A 36 53.51 -1.28 -36.52
CA GLN A 36 54.73 -0.86 -35.83
C GLN A 36 54.76 0.68 -35.70
N PRO A 37 55.50 1.23 -34.74
CA PRO A 37 54.96 2.18 -33.77
C PRO A 37 55.26 3.64 -34.12
N PHE A 38 54.35 4.55 -33.77
CA PHE A 38 54.64 5.98 -33.75
C PHE A 38 54.63 6.51 -32.32
N THR A 39 55.85 6.86 -31.88
CA THR A 39 56.17 7.68 -30.73
C THR A 39 55.66 9.11 -30.88
N GLN A 40 55.17 9.66 -29.76
CA GLN A 40 55.12 11.08 -29.35
C GLN A 40 54.87 12.15 -30.44
N GLN A 41 53.68 12.75 -30.37
CA GLN A 41 53.54 14.20 -30.48
C GLN A 41 52.41 14.67 -29.57
N ALA A 42 52.79 15.47 -28.57
CA ALA A 42 51.89 16.21 -27.72
C ALA A 42 51.21 17.31 -28.53
N GLY A 43 49.89 17.46 -28.38
CA GLY A 43 49.17 18.54 -29.05
C GLY A 43 47.66 18.50 -28.81
N ILE A 44 47.23 19.29 -27.81
CA ILE A 44 45.91 19.92 -27.69
C ILE A 44 44.72 18.97 -27.47
N ILE A 45 44.48 18.64 -26.19
CA ILE A 45 43.14 18.28 -25.72
C ILE A 45 42.49 19.58 -25.25
N ASP A 46 41.43 20.00 -25.95
CA ASP A 46 40.52 21.05 -25.49
C ASP A 46 39.94 20.64 -24.14
N ARG A 47 40.40 21.30 -23.08
CA ARG A 47 39.87 21.19 -21.72
C ARG A 47 39.06 22.44 -21.42
N SER A 48 37.83 22.47 -21.92
CA SER A 48 36.83 23.46 -21.53
C SER A 48 35.53 22.78 -21.08
N PHE A 49 35.64 21.89 -20.09
CA PHE A 49 34.55 21.73 -19.13
C PHE A 49 34.85 22.68 -17.97
N ASP A 50 34.32 23.90 -18.07
CA ASP A 50 34.27 24.81 -16.94
C ASP A 50 33.50 24.14 -15.80
N HIS A 51 34.24 23.62 -14.84
CA HIS A 51 33.69 23.24 -13.55
C HIS A 51 33.18 24.52 -12.89
N ALA A 52 31.87 24.74 -12.92
CA ALA A 52 31.25 25.63 -11.94
C ALA A 52 31.68 25.15 -10.54
N PRO A 53 32.40 25.94 -9.75
CA PRO A 53 32.83 25.50 -8.42
C PRO A 53 31.58 25.32 -7.55
N VAL A 54 31.35 24.10 -7.10
CA VAL A 54 30.37 23.83 -6.03
C VAL A 54 30.82 24.63 -4.80
N PRO A 55 29.99 25.50 -4.22
CA PRO A 55 30.38 26.32 -3.08
C PRO A 55 30.90 25.43 -1.92
N PRO A 56 32.07 25.74 -1.33
CA PRO A 56 32.67 24.92 -0.27
C PRO A 56 31.83 24.87 1.02
N GLU A 57 30.80 25.72 1.15
CA GLU A 57 29.86 25.71 2.27
C GLU A 57 28.94 24.49 2.31
N MET A 58 28.83 23.71 1.22
CA MET A 58 27.93 22.54 1.16
C MET A 58 28.38 21.34 2.03
N PHE A 59 29.62 21.31 2.53
CA PHE A 59 30.16 20.15 3.25
C PHE A 59 30.52 20.41 4.72
N ALA A 60 30.19 21.59 5.26
CA ALA A 60 30.53 21.95 6.64
C ALA A 60 29.28 22.05 7.53
N SER A 61 28.65 20.93 7.84
CA SER A 61 27.77 20.85 9.02
C SER A 61 28.06 19.58 9.82
N LYS A 62 28.61 19.74 11.02
CA LYS A 62 28.69 18.68 12.03
C LYS A 62 27.28 18.17 12.34
N PRO A 63 27.08 16.87 12.66
CA PRO A 63 25.77 16.37 13.05
C PRO A 63 25.43 16.92 14.43
N THR A 64 24.75 18.06 14.47
CA THR A 64 24.18 18.61 15.70
C THR A 64 22.96 17.76 16.08
N SER A 65 22.88 17.38 17.35
CA SER A 65 21.74 16.72 17.99
C SER A 65 20.42 17.37 17.57
N LEU A 66 19.40 16.54 17.25
CA LEU A 66 18.00 16.85 16.95
C LEU A 66 17.50 18.21 17.48
N GLY A 67 17.83 19.27 16.75
CA GLY A 67 17.27 20.60 16.88
C GLY A 67 16.87 21.02 15.48
N MET A 68 15.80 20.41 14.96
CA MET A 68 15.25 20.82 13.67
C MET A 68 14.77 22.27 13.82
N SER A 69 15.54 23.21 13.29
CA SER A 69 15.12 24.59 13.10
C SER A 69 13.76 24.57 12.38
N PRO A 70 12.69 25.15 12.96
CA PRO A 70 11.46 25.32 12.22
C PRO A 70 11.78 26.25 11.07
N SER A 71 11.77 25.73 9.84
CA SER A 71 11.66 26.60 8.66
C SER A 71 10.48 27.52 8.97
N ARG A 72 10.73 28.84 9.11
CA ARG A 72 9.67 29.81 9.41
C ARG A 72 8.62 29.68 8.31
N ARG A 73 7.52 28.98 8.63
CA ARG A 73 6.42 28.78 7.70
C ARG A 73 5.47 29.94 7.88
N SER A 74 5.27 30.68 6.79
CA SER A 74 4.28 31.74 6.72
C SER A 74 2.90 31.12 6.50
N GLY A 75 2.17 30.87 7.59
CA GLY A 75 0.78 30.43 7.54
C GLY A 75 0.34 29.70 8.81
N PRO A 76 -0.96 29.71 9.13
CA PRO A 76 -1.50 28.91 10.22
C PRO A 76 -1.27 27.41 9.95
N ALA A 77 -1.21 26.61 11.02
CA ALA A 77 -1.05 25.18 10.87
C ALA A 77 -2.27 24.56 10.16
N TYR A 78 -2.08 23.47 9.40
CA TYR A 78 -3.17 22.93 8.58
C TYR A 78 -4.34 22.40 9.41
N TRP A 79 -4.19 22.16 10.72
CA TRP A 79 -5.29 21.77 11.60
C TRP A 79 -6.05 22.95 12.23
N HIS A 80 -5.55 24.18 12.11
CA HIS A 80 -6.16 25.35 12.76
C HIS A 80 -7.54 25.72 12.21
N HIS A 81 -7.90 25.23 11.03
CA HIS A 81 -9.26 25.39 10.50
C HIS A 81 -10.30 24.51 11.21
N ILE A 82 -9.87 23.53 12.00
CA ILE A 82 -10.74 22.73 12.86
C ILE A 82 -10.95 23.51 14.15
N GLY A 83 -12.16 24.01 14.39
CA GLY A 83 -12.44 24.93 15.50
C GLY A 83 -12.01 24.42 16.89
N MET A 84 -12.14 23.12 17.16
CA MET A 84 -11.70 22.51 18.42
C MET A 84 -10.18 22.33 18.55
N TRP A 85 -9.42 22.50 17.47
CA TRP A 85 -7.96 22.40 17.44
C TRP A 85 -7.28 23.70 17.02
N LYS A 86 -8.03 24.81 16.89
CA LYS A 86 -7.52 26.12 16.45
C LYS A 86 -6.38 26.66 17.32
N ASP A 87 -6.41 26.35 18.62
CA ASP A 87 -5.44 26.83 19.62
C ASP A 87 -4.39 25.77 19.97
N VAL A 88 -4.43 24.59 19.34
CA VAL A 88 -3.45 23.52 19.59
C VAL A 88 -2.13 23.89 18.93
N SER A 89 -1.07 23.93 19.73
CA SER A 89 0.28 24.26 19.26
C SER A 89 0.86 23.18 18.35
N GLU A 90 1.85 23.53 17.52
CA GLU A 90 2.59 22.53 16.72
C GLU A 90 3.26 21.49 17.61
N GLU A 91 3.84 21.91 18.75
CA GLU A 91 4.51 21.01 19.68
C GLU A 91 3.55 19.93 20.21
N GLU A 92 2.33 20.32 20.58
CA GLU A 92 1.31 19.38 21.06
C GLU A 92 0.78 18.50 19.94
N PHE A 93 0.39 19.10 18.80
CA PHE A 93 -0.23 18.39 17.69
C PHE A 93 0.72 17.35 17.08
N LEU A 94 2.03 17.62 17.06
CA LEU A 94 3.05 16.72 16.54
C LEU A 94 3.41 15.56 17.46
N THR A 95 2.85 15.48 18.68
CA THR A 95 3.09 14.33 19.55
C THR A 95 2.18 13.15 19.18
N TYR A 96 2.71 11.93 19.18
CA TYR A 96 1.90 10.74 18.98
C TYR A 96 0.91 10.52 20.12
N ARG A 97 1.32 10.85 21.34
CA ARG A 97 0.44 10.80 22.52
C ARG A 97 -0.79 11.69 22.37
N TRP A 98 -0.65 12.91 21.84
CA TRP A 98 -1.78 13.79 21.62
C TRP A 98 -2.70 13.26 20.50
N GLN A 99 -2.14 12.76 19.39
CA GLN A 99 -2.92 12.16 18.31
C GLN A 99 -3.75 10.96 18.78
N THR A 100 -3.14 10.06 19.56
CA THR A 100 -3.82 8.88 20.12
C THR A 100 -4.88 9.25 21.16
N SER A 101 -4.59 10.23 22.03
CA SER A 101 -5.54 10.70 23.06
C SER A 101 -6.77 11.39 22.47
N ASN A 102 -6.63 12.03 21.31
CA ASN A 102 -7.71 12.73 20.60
C ASN A 102 -8.27 11.93 19.43
N THR A 103 -7.97 10.63 19.34
CA THR A 103 -8.51 9.76 18.30
C THR A 103 -10.04 9.61 18.43
N ILE A 104 -10.73 9.75 17.30
CA ILE A 104 -12.15 9.45 17.17
C ILE A 104 -12.29 7.97 16.85
N ASP A 105 -12.81 7.19 17.80
CA ASP A 105 -12.81 5.72 17.77
C ASP A 105 -14.20 5.09 17.95
N ARG A 106 -15.26 5.90 17.96
CA ARG A 106 -16.65 5.46 18.08
C ARG A 106 -17.61 6.46 17.44
N LYS A 107 -18.80 5.95 17.10
CA LYS A 107 -19.87 6.68 16.40
C LYS A 107 -20.20 8.02 17.06
N GLU A 108 -20.39 8.05 18.37
CA GLU A 108 -20.83 9.26 19.08
C GLU A 108 -19.77 10.37 19.03
N LYS A 109 -18.48 10.00 19.07
CA LYS A 109 -17.39 10.97 18.92
C LYS A 109 -17.34 11.51 17.49
N LEU A 110 -17.54 10.66 16.48
CA LEU A 110 -17.54 11.08 15.09
C LEU A 110 -18.69 12.05 14.80
N LEU A 111 -19.92 11.70 15.19
CA LEU A 111 -21.08 12.55 14.94
C LEU A 111 -20.94 13.91 15.62
N ARG A 112 -20.44 13.96 16.86
CA ARG A 112 -20.14 15.24 17.53
C ARG A 112 -19.08 16.05 16.80
N PHE A 113 -18.01 15.41 16.34
CA PHE A 113 -16.99 16.10 15.56
C PHE A 113 -17.57 16.68 14.27
N LEU A 114 -18.29 15.87 13.49
CA LEU A 114 -18.93 16.28 12.25
C LEU A 114 -19.92 17.43 12.46
N ASP A 115 -20.72 17.38 13.53
CA ASP A 115 -21.66 18.45 13.85
C ASP A 115 -20.98 19.82 14.05
N THR A 116 -19.72 19.81 14.53
CA THR A 116 -18.93 21.04 14.74
C THR A 116 -18.19 21.54 13.50
N VAL A 117 -17.81 20.67 12.56
CA VAL A 117 -16.96 21.05 11.41
C VAL A 117 -17.73 21.23 10.10
N LEU A 118 -18.93 20.63 9.99
CA LEU A 118 -19.73 20.70 8.78
C LEU A 118 -20.48 22.04 8.67
N PRO A 119 -20.62 22.61 7.46
CA PRO A 119 -21.49 23.77 7.24
C PRO A 119 -22.96 23.41 7.47
N GLU A 120 -23.80 24.39 7.82
CA GLU A 120 -25.25 24.17 8.01
C GLU A 120 -25.93 23.65 6.73
N ARG A 121 -25.54 24.21 5.58
CA ARG A 121 -25.91 23.74 4.25
C ARG A 121 -24.72 23.03 3.62
N ILE A 122 -24.93 21.80 3.18
CA ILE A 122 -23.89 20.99 2.54
C ILE A 122 -23.80 21.38 1.06
N PRO A 123 -22.65 21.87 0.59
CA PRO A 123 -22.47 22.14 -0.83
C PRO A 123 -22.64 20.87 -1.65
N HIS A 124 -23.26 21.04 -2.82
CA HIS A 124 -23.60 19.94 -3.70
C HIS A 124 -23.26 20.34 -5.12
N SER A 125 -22.22 19.74 -5.69
CA SER A 125 -21.74 20.05 -7.03
C SER A 125 -22.49 19.27 -8.12
N ALA A 126 -23.39 18.36 -7.75
CA ALA A 126 -23.94 17.36 -8.66
C ALA A 126 -25.44 17.57 -8.99
N GLY A 127 -25.80 17.30 -10.25
CA GLY A 127 -27.17 17.35 -10.75
C GLY A 127 -28.12 16.33 -10.11
N VAL A 128 -29.36 16.29 -10.62
CA VAL A 128 -30.52 15.56 -10.06
C VAL A 128 -30.29 14.04 -9.84
N HIS A 129 -29.26 13.44 -10.45
CA HIS A 129 -28.95 11.99 -10.39
C HIS A 129 -27.82 11.60 -9.43
N SER A 130 -27.36 12.49 -8.55
CA SER A 130 -26.31 12.16 -7.59
C SER A 130 -26.82 11.22 -6.47
N PRO A 131 -26.05 10.21 -6.01
CA PRO A 131 -26.46 9.33 -4.92
C PRO A 131 -26.81 10.11 -3.64
N TRP A 132 -26.10 11.23 -3.40
CA TRP A 132 -26.31 12.13 -2.26
C TRP A 132 -27.31 13.27 -2.53
N ALA A 133 -28.19 13.18 -3.54
CA ALA A 133 -29.15 14.25 -3.87
C ALA A 133 -30.06 14.68 -2.71
N LYS A 134 -30.25 13.81 -1.71
CA LYS A 134 -31.04 14.08 -0.50
C LYS A 134 -30.25 14.77 0.62
N ILE A 135 -28.92 14.82 0.55
CA ILE A 135 -28.08 15.43 1.58
C ILE A 135 -27.97 16.93 1.28
N ARG A 136 -28.74 17.76 2.00
CA ARG A 136 -28.76 19.23 1.81
C ARG A 136 -28.30 20.00 3.03
N THR A 137 -28.54 19.44 4.22
CA THR A 137 -28.21 20.05 5.49
C THR A 137 -27.19 19.23 6.26
N ARG A 138 -26.58 19.85 7.27
CA ARG A 138 -25.72 19.16 8.24
C ARG A 138 -26.42 17.92 8.83
N GLN A 139 -27.69 18.04 9.20
CA GLN A 139 -28.44 16.96 9.82
C GLN A 139 -28.69 15.79 8.85
N ASP A 140 -28.96 16.08 7.57
CA ASP A 140 -29.07 15.03 6.55
C ASP A 140 -27.76 14.26 6.42
N PHE A 141 -26.63 14.98 6.42
CA PHE A 141 -25.31 14.36 6.33
C PHE A 141 -25.00 13.49 7.56
N LEU A 142 -25.29 13.97 8.77
CA LEU A 142 -25.10 13.22 10.00
C LEU A 142 -25.95 11.94 10.02
N ALA A 143 -27.21 12.02 9.59
CA ALA A 143 -28.09 10.87 9.48
C ALA A 143 -27.59 9.85 8.44
N ASP A 144 -27.08 10.32 7.31
CA ASP A 144 -26.54 9.47 6.24
C ASP A 144 -25.22 8.80 6.65
N VAL A 145 -24.35 9.50 7.39
CA VAL A 145 -23.17 8.90 8.03
C VAL A 145 -23.59 7.83 9.02
N GLU A 146 -24.60 8.09 9.86
CA GLU A 146 -25.05 7.11 10.85
C GLU A 146 -25.58 5.84 10.18
N GLY A 147 -26.40 5.99 9.13
CA GLY A 147 -26.86 4.86 8.31
C GLY A 147 -25.71 4.11 7.64
N GLY A 148 -24.72 4.84 7.11
CA GLY A 148 -23.54 4.27 6.49
C GLY A 148 -22.71 3.45 7.49
N MET A 149 -22.56 3.93 8.73
CA MET A 149 -21.83 3.24 9.78
C MET A 149 -22.52 1.95 10.26
N ARG A 150 -23.86 1.89 10.26
CA ARG A 150 -24.60 0.66 10.58
C ARG A 150 -24.37 -0.43 9.53
N ALA A 151 -24.37 -0.05 8.25
CA ALA A 151 -24.16 -0.99 7.16
C ALA A 151 -22.68 -1.40 6.97
N ALA A 152 -21.72 -0.50 7.25
CA ALA A 152 -20.32 -0.74 6.97
C ALA A 152 -19.70 -1.89 7.79
N PRO A 153 -18.90 -2.77 7.17
CA PRO A 153 -18.19 -3.85 7.88
C PRO A 153 -17.02 -3.34 8.74
N MET A 154 -16.53 -2.12 8.45
CA MET A 154 -15.41 -1.53 9.16
C MET A 154 -15.88 -0.52 10.21
N SER A 155 -15.39 -0.67 11.45
CA SER A 155 -15.61 0.30 12.53
C SER A 155 -14.89 1.62 12.26
N VAL A 156 -15.34 2.73 12.85
CA VAL A 156 -14.63 4.01 12.72
C VAL A 156 -13.41 4.08 13.65
N ARG A 157 -12.28 4.55 13.11
CA ARG A 157 -11.15 5.06 13.89
C ARG A 157 -10.39 6.08 13.06
N LEU A 158 -10.24 7.30 13.56
CA LEU A 158 -9.64 8.43 12.83
C LEU A 158 -8.76 9.26 13.74
N THR A 159 -7.55 9.56 13.28
CA THR A 159 -6.61 10.44 13.96
C THR A 159 -6.98 11.91 13.72
N PRO A 160 -6.67 12.81 14.66
CA PRO A 160 -6.79 14.24 14.41
C PRO A 160 -6.04 14.71 13.15
N HIS A 161 -4.89 14.10 12.85
CA HIS A 161 -4.13 14.34 11.63
C HIS A 161 -5.01 14.19 10.39
N ILE A 162 -5.60 13.00 10.15
CA ILE A 162 -6.34 12.75 8.91
C ILE A 162 -7.63 13.58 8.84
N LEU A 163 -8.26 13.83 9.99
CA LEU A 163 -9.42 14.72 10.09
C LEU A 163 -9.06 16.16 9.75
N SER A 164 -7.82 16.59 10.01
CA SER A 164 -7.29 17.90 9.61
C SER A 164 -6.85 17.95 8.15
N VAL A 165 -6.80 16.83 7.43
CA VAL A 165 -6.48 16.83 5.99
C VAL A 165 -7.74 16.96 5.14
N ALA A 166 -8.87 16.43 5.62
CA ALA A 166 -10.17 16.48 4.94
C ALA A 166 -10.70 17.92 4.79
N ASP A 167 -11.34 18.23 3.65
CA ASP A 167 -12.07 19.48 3.48
C ASP A 167 -13.54 19.32 3.90
N TRP A 168 -13.84 19.77 5.12
CA TRP A 168 -15.19 19.72 5.68
C TRP A 168 -16.17 20.73 5.06
N ARG A 169 -15.70 21.67 4.23
CA ARG A 169 -16.57 22.59 3.49
C ARG A 169 -17.18 21.93 2.26
N ASN A 170 -16.50 20.96 1.65
CA ASN A 170 -17.04 20.14 0.55
C ASN A 170 -16.98 18.63 0.89
N PRO A 171 -17.71 18.19 1.92
CA PRO A 171 -17.51 16.86 2.49
C PRO A 171 -17.96 15.74 1.54
N LEU A 172 -18.96 15.96 0.67
CA LEU A 172 -19.46 14.91 -0.23
C LEU A 172 -18.40 14.45 -1.24
N GLU A 173 -17.61 15.38 -1.76
CA GLU A 173 -16.58 15.12 -2.77
C GLU A 173 -15.18 14.97 -2.19
N ASP A 174 -15.00 15.20 -0.88
CA ASP A 174 -13.70 15.12 -0.24
C ASP A 174 -13.09 13.70 -0.35
N PRO A 175 -11.91 13.54 -1.00
CA PRO A 175 -11.30 12.24 -1.24
C PRO A 175 -10.74 11.61 0.04
N ILE A 176 -10.47 12.41 1.08
CA ILE A 176 -10.01 11.89 2.38
C ILE A 176 -11.19 11.27 3.11
N ARG A 177 -12.30 11.99 3.26
CA ARG A 177 -13.53 11.48 3.87
C ARG A 177 -13.99 10.18 3.19
N ARG A 178 -14.00 10.12 1.85
CA ARG A 178 -14.41 8.93 1.08
C ARG A 178 -13.69 7.66 1.51
N GLN A 179 -12.42 7.75 1.87
CA GLN A 179 -11.60 6.63 2.32
C GLN A 179 -12.00 6.08 3.70
N PHE A 180 -12.67 6.87 4.55
CA PHE A 180 -12.81 6.56 5.98
C PHE A 180 -14.25 6.61 6.52
N ILE A 181 -15.08 7.54 6.06
CA ILE A 181 -16.43 7.76 6.60
C ILE A 181 -17.47 7.32 5.57
N PRO A 182 -18.20 6.23 5.81
CA PRO A 182 -19.22 5.75 4.90
C PRO A 182 -20.43 6.69 4.88
N LEU A 183 -21.10 6.75 3.73
CA LEU A 183 -22.36 7.45 3.55
C LEU A 183 -23.39 6.43 3.07
N GLN A 184 -24.53 6.33 3.77
CA GLN A 184 -25.57 5.37 3.43
C GLN A 184 -26.02 5.53 1.98
N SER A 185 -26.17 6.79 1.54
CA SER A 185 -26.59 7.16 0.20
C SER A 185 -25.71 6.61 -0.94
N THR A 186 -24.45 6.23 -0.67
CA THR A 186 -23.61 5.59 -1.69
C THR A 186 -23.44 4.11 -1.59
N ILE A 187 -23.80 3.50 -0.47
CA ILE A 187 -23.65 2.05 -0.34
C ILE A 187 -24.50 1.39 -1.44
N LYS A 188 -23.81 0.65 -2.31
CA LYS A 188 -24.44 -0.23 -3.28
C LYS A 188 -24.51 -1.65 -2.72
N GLU A 189 -25.37 -2.47 -3.31
CA GLU A 189 -25.33 -3.91 -3.07
C GLU A 189 -23.98 -4.48 -3.52
N ASP A 190 -23.48 -5.44 -2.76
CA ASP A 190 -22.24 -6.14 -3.09
C ASP A 190 -22.44 -7.04 -4.32
N HIS A 191 -21.39 -7.21 -5.12
CA HIS A 191 -21.44 -8.10 -6.27
C HIS A 191 -21.79 -9.55 -5.85
N PRO A 192 -22.65 -10.29 -6.58
CA PRO A 192 -23.05 -11.65 -6.18
C PRO A 192 -21.90 -12.66 -6.05
N ALA A 193 -20.80 -12.44 -6.77
CA ALA A 193 -19.57 -13.25 -6.70
C ALA A 193 -18.61 -12.83 -5.55
N LEU A 194 -19.03 -11.92 -4.67
CA LEU A 194 -18.22 -11.45 -3.57
C LEU A 194 -18.18 -12.46 -2.41
N GLU A 195 -16.99 -12.64 -1.86
CA GLU A 195 -16.78 -13.34 -0.59
C GLU A 195 -16.21 -12.38 0.46
N LEU A 196 -16.56 -12.60 1.74
CA LEU A 196 -16.09 -11.72 2.83
C LEU A 196 -14.56 -11.75 2.97
N ASP A 197 -13.97 -12.95 2.84
CA ASP A 197 -12.53 -13.16 2.69
C ASP A 197 -12.21 -13.42 1.21
N SER A 198 -12.44 -12.39 0.38
CA SER A 198 -12.28 -12.49 -1.09
C SER A 198 -10.92 -12.99 -1.56
N LEU A 199 -9.89 -12.84 -0.72
CA LEU A 199 -8.54 -13.23 -1.04
C LEU A 199 -8.20 -14.63 -0.51
N HIS A 200 -9.08 -15.33 0.21
CA HIS A 200 -8.81 -16.63 0.84
C HIS A 200 -7.62 -16.60 1.83
N GLU A 201 -7.43 -15.50 2.57
CA GLU A 201 -6.33 -15.39 3.55
C GLU A 201 -6.48 -16.40 4.71
N THR A 202 -7.72 -16.75 5.07
CA THR A 202 -8.03 -17.68 6.16
C THR A 202 -7.70 -19.13 5.79
N ASP A 203 -8.05 -19.56 4.58
CA ASP A 203 -7.80 -20.92 4.10
C ASP A 203 -6.32 -21.14 3.75
N ASP A 204 -5.63 -20.08 3.31
CA ASP A 204 -4.18 -20.06 3.09
C ASP A 204 -3.35 -19.96 4.39
N SER A 205 -3.96 -20.10 5.58
CA SER A 205 -3.27 -19.95 6.87
C SER A 205 -2.91 -21.30 7.50
N PRO A 206 -1.68 -21.83 7.31
CA PRO A 206 -1.25 -23.09 7.92
C PRO A 206 -1.21 -23.05 9.45
N VAL A 207 -1.01 -21.86 10.03
CA VAL A 207 -1.15 -21.61 11.47
C VAL A 207 -1.90 -20.29 11.71
N PRO A 208 -2.63 -20.15 12.84
CA PRO A 208 -3.41 -18.95 13.09
C PRO A 208 -2.60 -17.65 13.04
N GLY A 209 -2.93 -16.78 12.08
CA GLY A 209 -2.31 -15.47 11.90
C GLY A 209 -1.09 -15.44 10.98
N LEU A 210 -0.80 -16.53 10.26
CA LEU A 210 0.25 -16.58 9.26
C LEU A 210 -0.30 -17.10 7.94
N VAL A 211 -0.43 -16.25 6.94
CA VAL A 211 -0.89 -16.64 5.59
C VAL A 211 0.30 -17.05 4.73
N HIS A 212 0.24 -18.22 4.09
CA HIS A 212 1.31 -18.79 3.27
C HIS A 212 0.80 -19.25 1.91
N ARG A 213 0.46 -18.30 1.05
CA ARG A 213 -0.03 -18.53 -0.33
C ARG A 213 1.08 -18.89 -1.33
N TYR A 214 2.21 -18.22 -1.22
CA TYR A 214 3.29 -18.31 -2.20
C TYR A 214 4.44 -19.13 -1.62
N SER A 215 5.16 -19.85 -2.48
CA SER A 215 6.21 -20.80 -2.09
C SER A 215 7.30 -20.26 -1.16
N ASP A 216 7.62 -18.98 -1.23
CA ASP A 216 8.79 -18.37 -0.58
C ASP A 216 8.45 -17.22 0.38
N LYS A 217 7.17 -16.94 0.61
CA LYS A 217 6.77 -15.73 1.33
C LYS A 217 5.47 -15.86 2.11
N VAL A 218 5.46 -15.23 3.28
CA VAL A 218 4.37 -15.30 4.25
C VAL A 218 3.90 -13.92 4.72
N LEU A 219 2.63 -13.82 5.08
CA LEU A 219 2.03 -12.65 5.72
C LEU A 219 1.81 -12.94 7.21
N PHE A 220 2.60 -12.27 8.06
CA PHE A 220 2.56 -12.35 9.51
C PHE A 220 1.58 -11.30 10.06
N LEU A 221 0.40 -11.73 10.53
CA LEU A 221 -0.64 -10.86 11.07
C LEU A 221 -0.36 -10.52 12.55
N ALA A 222 0.48 -9.52 12.80
CA ALA A 222 0.97 -9.21 14.15
C ALA A 222 -0.13 -8.68 15.09
N THR A 223 -1.06 -7.88 14.58
CA THR A 223 -2.10 -7.18 15.34
C THR A 223 -3.40 -7.11 14.54
N SER A 224 -4.53 -6.78 15.17
CA SER A 224 -5.83 -6.48 14.51
C SER A 224 -6.21 -5.00 14.60
N VAL A 225 -5.31 -4.14 15.06
CA VAL A 225 -5.60 -2.71 15.30
C VAL A 225 -4.75 -1.84 14.39
N CYS A 226 -5.35 -0.75 13.91
CA CYS A 226 -4.72 0.27 13.07
C CYS A 226 -4.78 1.65 13.76
N PRO A 227 -3.91 2.61 13.38
CA PRO A 227 -4.08 4.01 13.80
C PRO A 227 -5.38 4.61 13.26
N VAL A 228 -5.78 4.24 12.03
CA VAL A 228 -7.07 4.56 11.42
C VAL A 228 -7.67 3.34 10.73
N TYR A 229 -8.98 3.28 10.58
CA TYR A 229 -9.66 2.22 9.84
C TYR A 229 -10.17 2.72 8.48
N CYS A 230 -9.60 2.16 7.41
CA CYS A 230 -10.02 2.44 6.04
C CYS A 230 -11.31 1.69 5.72
N ARG A 231 -12.27 2.33 5.03
CA ARG A 231 -13.50 1.66 4.56
C ARG A 231 -13.19 0.44 3.69
N PHE A 232 -12.19 0.59 2.81
CA PHE A 232 -11.72 -0.42 1.86
C PHE A 232 -10.68 -1.39 2.46
N CYS A 233 -10.76 -1.67 3.76
CA CYS A 233 -9.85 -2.62 4.38
C CYS A 233 -10.20 -4.06 4.00
N THR A 234 -9.27 -4.73 3.33
CA THR A 234 -9.41 -6.12 2.87
C THR A 234 -9.67 -7.10 4.00
N ARG A 235 -9.17 -6.79 5.20
CA ARG A 235 -9.32 -7.60 6.41
C ARG A 235 -10.41 -7.06 7.33
N SER A 236 -11.47 -6.44 6.78
CA SER A 236 -12.58 -5.94 7.59
C SER A 236 -13.26 -7.04 8.43
N TYR A 237 -13.10 -8.31 8.08
CA TYR A 237 -13.56 -9.46 8.87
C TYR A 237 -12.76 -9.73 10.16
N ALA A 238 -11.51 -9.23 10.27
CA ALA A 238 -10.64 -9.49 11.43
C ALA A 238 -10.04 -8.23 12.09
N VAL A 239 -9.99 -7.11 11.37
CA VAL A 239 -9.39 -5.85 11.85
C VAL A 239 -10.45 -4.94 12.46
N GLY A 240 -10.15 -4.39 13.64
CA GLY A 240 -11.00 -3.45 14.36
C GLY A 240 -12.02 -4.08 15.29
N ASN A 241 -12.93 -3.24 15.78
CA ASN A 241 -14.01 -3.68 16.67
C ASN A 241 -15.16 -4.29 15.87
N ASN A 242 -16.00 -5.08 16.53
CA ASN A 242 -17.25 -5.55 15.95
C ASN A 242 -18.10 -4.38 15.44
N THR A 243 -18.79 -4.61 14.32
CA THR A 243 -19.83 -3.71 13.80
C THR A 243 -21.18 -4.40 13.87
N GLU A 244 -22.26 -3.70 13.51
CA GLU A 244 -23.59 -4.31 13.39
C GLU A 244 -23.63 -5.36 12.26
N SER A 245 -22.76 -5.22 11.26
CA SER A 245 -22.72 -6.10 10.08
C SER A 245 -21.70 -7.24 10.16
N VAL A 246 -20.69 -7.13 11.02
CA VAL A 246 -19.58 -8.10 11.10
C VAL A 246 -19.08 -8.28 12.55
N VAL A 247 -19.06 -9.54 13.02
CA VAL A 247 -18.39 -9.95 14.25
C VAL A 247 -16.97 -10.39 13.93
N LYS A 248 -15.98 -9.85 14.64
CA LYS A 248 -14.55 -10.01 14.33
C LYS A 248 -13.82 -10.81 15.39
N ALA A 249 -12.92 -11.68 14.95
CA ALA A 249 -12.03 -12.41 15.84
C ALA A 249 -10.87 -11.51 16.29
N SER A 250 -10.76 -11.24 17.59
CA SER A 250 -9.68 -10.40 18.12
C SER A 250 -8.32 -11.08 17.97
N GLN A 251 -7.42 -10.44 17.22
CA GLN A 251 -6.03 -10.87 17.05
C GLN A 251 -5.11 -10.01 17.91
N LYS A 252 -5.06 -10.31 19.21
CA LYS A 252 -4.22 -9.54 20.16
C LYS A 252 -2.71 -9.69 19.84
N PRO A 253 -1.91 -8.63 20.00
CA PRO A 253 -0.47 -8.66 19.77
C PRO A 253 0.26 -9.27 20.97
N THR A 254 0.22 -10.60 21.09
CA THR A 254 0.86 -11.32 22.20
C THR A 254 1.98 -12.21 21.70
N ARG A 255 3.06 -12.29 22.50
CA ARG A 255 4.20 -13.16 22.20
C ARG A 255 3.78 -14.62 22.03
N LYS A 256 2.89 -15.12 22.89
CA LYS A 256 2.38 -16.51 22.82
C LYS A 256 1.78 -16.83 21.45
N ARG A 257 1.03 -15.90 20.87
CA ARG A 257 0.42 -16.08 19.55
C ARG A 257 1.47 -16.04 18.43
N TRP A 258 2.43 -15.13 18.53
CA TRP A 258 3.51 -15.00 17.56
C TRP A 258 4.48 -16.17 17.55
N GLU A 259 4.68 -16.85 18.68
CA GLU A 259 5.62 -17.98 18.76
C GLU A 259 5.25 -19.12 17.81
N VAL A 260 3.96 -19.43 17.65
CA VAL A 260 3.48 -20.45 16.68
C VAL A 260 3.82 -20.05 15.25
N MET A 261 3.73 -18.76 14.91
CA MET A 261 4.10 -18.25 13.59
C MET A 261 5.62 -18.30 13.37
N PHE A 262 6.42 -17.94 14.38
CA PHE A 262 7.88 -18.05 14.30
C PHE A 262 8.32 -19.49 14.11
N GLN A 263 7.75 -20.42 14.88
CA GLN A 263 8.04 -21.85 14.76
C GLN A 263 7.78 -22.35 13.34
N TYR A 264 6.62 -22.02 12.76
CA TYR A 264 6.32 -22.40 11.38
C TYR A 264 7.36 -21.83 10.40
N ILE A 265 7.74 -20.55 10.53
CA ILE A 265 8.75 -19.95 9.65
C ILE A 265 10.12 -20.63 9.82
N GLU A 266 10.52 -20.94 11.06
CA GLU A 266 11.78 -21.63 11.38
C GLU A 266 11.82 -23.05 10.78
N GLU A 267 10.70 -23.77 10.79
CA GLU A 267 10.55 -25.13 10.25
C GLU A 267 10.45 -25.20 8.71
N ASN A 268 10.29 -24.06 8.03
CA ASN A 268 10.07 -23.99 6.57
C ASN A 268 11.18 -23.18 5.86
N PRO A 269 12.32 -23.81 5.49
CA PRO A 269 13.48 -23.13 4.88
C PRO A 269 13.23 -22.44 3.54
N ALA A 270 12.13 -22.76 2.85
CA ALA A 270 11.74 -22.11 1.61
C ALA A 270 11.34 -20.64 1.80
N ILE A 271 10.90 -20.26 3.00
CA ILE A 271 10.40 -18.91 3.30
C ILE A 271 11.57 -17.91 3.40
N GLN A 272 11.65 -16.97 2.46
CA GLN A 272 12.69 -15.94 2.45
C GLN A 272 12.15 -14.52 2.67
N ASP A 273 10.84 -14.30 2.49
CA ASP A 273 10.22 -12.98 2.61
C ASP A 273 9.03 -13.00 3.59
N VAL A 274 9.08 -12.13 4.60
CA VAL A 274 8.03 -12.01 5.63
C VAL A 274 7.45 -10.60 5.63
N VAL A 275 6.13 -10.51 5.42
CA VAL A 275 5.37 -9.26 5.58
C VAL A 275 4.75 -9.21 6.96
N VAL A 276 5.19 -8.28 7.82
CA VAL A 276 4.57 -8.01 9.12
C VAL A 276 3.42 -7.02 8.90
N SER A 277 2.19 -7.49 9.08
CA SER A 277 0.94 -6.76 8.86
C SER A 277 -0.13 -7.16 9.88
N GLY A 278 -1.38 -7.39 9.43
CA GLY A 278 -2.56 -7.59 10.27
C GLY A 278 -3.51 -6.41 10.13
N GLY A 279 -3.64 -5.63 11.20
CA GLY A 279 -4.10 -4.25 11.14
C GLY A 279 -2.99 -3.37 10.56
N ASP A 280 -2.20 -2.77 11.45
CA ASP A 280 -1.07 -1.92 11.06
C ASP A 280 0.13 -2.16 11.99
N SER A 281 1.32 -2.41 11.43
CA SER A 281 2.54 -2.62 12.24
C SER A 281 2.90 -1.38 13.10
N TYR A 282 2.39 -0.21 12.72
CA TYR A 282 2.50 1.05 13.43
C TYR A 282 1.61 1.15 14.66
N TYR A 283 0.82 0.13 14.96
CA TYR A 283 0.14 0.02 16.25
C TYR A 283 0.96 -0.77 17.27
N LEU A 284 1.96 -1.54 16.84
CA LEU A 284 2.84 -2.27 17.76
C LEU A 284 3.53 -1.30 18.71
N GLN A 285 3.68 -1.71 19.97
CA GLN A 285 4.52 -0.99 20.92
C GLN A 285 6.00 -1.12 20.50
N PRO A 286 6.87 -0.17 20.90
CA PRO A 286 8.29 -0.19 20.52
C PRO A 286 8.97 -1.55 20.79
N GLU A 287 8.70 -2.16 21.95
CA GLU A 287 9.27 -3.45 22.36
C GLU A 287 8.71 -4.62 21.53
N GLN A 288 7.44 -4.54 21.13
CA GLN A 288 6.80 -5.53 20.28
C GLN A 288 7.38 -5.50 18.87
N LEU A 289 7.55 -4.30 18.30
CA LEU A 289 8.21 -4.11 17.01
C LEU A 289 9.62 -4.70 17.05
N GLN A 290 10.38 -4.36 18.10
CA GLN A 290 11.74 -4.85 18.28
C GLN A 290 11.80 -6.38 18.40
N LEU A 291 10.91 -6.98 19.19
CA LEU A 291 10.80 -8.44 19.37
C LEU A 291 10.56 -9.14 18.03
N VAL A 292 9.55 -8.71 17.28
CA VAL A 292 9.18 -9.33 16.00
C VAL A 292 10.32 -9.16 14.99
N GLY A 293 10.85 -7.95 14.85
CA GLY A 293 11.94 -7.68 13.91
C GLY A 293 13.21 -8.47 14.22
N LYS A 294 13.65 -8.51 15.49
CA LYS A 294 14.84 -9.27 15.89
C LYS A 294 14.67 -10.77 15.71
N ARG A 295 13.50 -11.33 16.05
CA ARG A 295 13.24 -12.77 15.84
C ARG A 295 13.30 -13.13 14.37
N LEU A 296 12.64 -12.37 13.50
CA LEU A 296 12.68 -12.62 12.04
C LEU A 296 14.09 -12.47 11.46
N LEU A 297 14.85 -11.45 11.87
CA LEU A 297 16.23 -11.26 11.42
C LEU A 297 17.16 -12.40 11.86
N ALA A 298 16.89 -13.04 12.99
CA ALA A 298 17.67 -14.17 13.51
C ALA A 298 17.47 -15.48 12.72
N ILE A 299 16.35 -15.62 11.99
CA ILE A 299 16.06 -16.82 11.20
C ILE A 299 16.97 -16.84 9.95
N PRO A 300 17.88 -17.82 9.78
CA PRO A 300 18.92 -17.76 8.74
C PRO A 300 18.41 -17.59 7.31
N HIS A 301 17.35 -18.32 6.93
CA HIS A 301 16.78 -18.31 5.57
C HIS A 301 15.92 -17.09 5.26
N VAL A 302 15.45 -16.32 6.26
CA VAL A 302 14.68 -15.09 6.04
C VAL A 302 15.61 -13.97 5.58
N GLN A 303 15.38 -13.45 4.37
CA GLN A 303 16.22 -12.42 3.73
C GLN A 303 15.54 -11.05 3.67
N ARG A 304 14.20 -11.02 3.60
CA ARG A 304 13.43 -9.80 3.36
C ARG A 304 12.32 -9.68 4.39
N ILE A 305 12.24 -8.55 5.08
CA ILE A 305 11.19 -8.24 6.04
C ILE A 305 10.55 -6.91 5.64
N ARG A 306 9.22 -6.91 5.58
CA ARG A 306 8.43 -5.73 5.20
C ARG A 306 7.43 -5.43 6.30
N PHE A 307 7.51 -4.25 6.88
CA PHE A 307 6.51 -3.79 7.85
C PHE A 307 5.47 -2.93 7.14
N ALA A 308 4.25 -3.45 7.06
CA ALA A 308 3.15 -2.79 6.36
C ALA A 308 2.43 -1.81 7.30
N THR A 309 2.38 -0.54 6.89
CA THR A 309 1.80 0.55 7.68
C THR A 309 1.22 1.71 6.88
N LYS A 310 -0.03 2.09 7.14
CA LYS A 310 -0.58 3.37 6.67
C LYS A 310 -0.18 4.54 7.59
N GLY A 311 0.47 4.27 8.72
CA GLY A 311 0.87 5.22 9.76
C GLY A 311 1.62 6.46 9.26
N LEU A 312 2.54 6.32 8.29
CA LEU A 312 3.23 7.48 7.70
C LEU A 312 2.25 8.45 7.00
N ALA A 313 1.17 7.94 6.38
CA ALA A 313 0.18 8.77 5.69
C ALA A 313 -0.87 9.37 6.64
N VAL A 314 -1.20 8.68 7.73
CA VAL A 314 -2.37 9.01 8.57
C VAL A 314 -2.01 9.46 9.98
N CYS A 315 -0.77 9.29 10.39
CA CYS A 315 -0.27 9.71 11.70
C CYS A 315 1.27 9.89 11.68
N PRO A 316 1.83 10.73 10.78
CA PRO A 316 3.28 10.92 10.66
C PRO A 316 3.95 11.38 11.97
N MET A 317 3.16 11.90 12.91
CA MET A 317 3.58 12.31 14.25
C MET A 317 4.37 11.24 14.99
N ARG A 318 4.05 9.94 14.86
CA ARG A 318 4.85 8.91 15.55
C ARG A 318 6.27 8.79 15.00
N ILE A 319 6.46 9.11 13.71
CA ILE A 319 7.80 9.20 13.11
C ILE A 319 8.56 10.43 13.62
N LEU A 320 7.84 11.52 13.86
CA LEU A 320 8.43 12.79 14.32
C LEU A 320 8.60 12.86 15.85
N ASP A 321 7.90 12.03 16.60
CA ASP A 321 7.88 12.06 18.06
C ASP A 321 9.01 11.20 18.66
N CYS A 322 10.12 11.85 19.01
CA CYS A 322 11.29 11.22 19.63
C CYS A 322 11.02 10.59 21.01
N ARG A 323 9.86 10.86 21.64
CA ARG A 323 9.51 10.33 22.96
C ARG A 323 8.85 8.94 22.91
N ASP A 324 8.35 8.50 21.75
CA ASP A 324 7.64 7.22 21.61
C ASP A 324 8.58 6.02 21.39
N GLY A 325 9.76 6.23 20.78
CA GLY A 325 10.78 5.19 20.58
C GLY A 325 10.46 4.15 19.51
N TRP A 326 9.27 4.11 18.91
CA TRP A 326 8.94 3.17 17.82
C TRP A 326 9.83 3.38 16.59
N THR A 327 10.05 4.64 16.22
CA THR A 327 10.83 5.02 15.04
C THR A 327 12.30 4.68 15.20
N ASP A 328 12.87 4.92 16.38
CA ASP A 328 14.24 4.53 16.70
C ASP A 328 14.42 3.01 16.64
N ASN A 329 13.45 2.24 17.15
CA ASN A 329 13.45 0.78 17.02
C ASN A 329 13.36 0.33 15.56
N PHE A 330 12.53 0.98 14.74
CA PHE A 330 12.43 0.68 13.31
C PHE A 330 13.76 0.93 12.59
N ILE A 331 14.38 2.09 12.83
CA ILE A 331 15.68 2.46 12.27
C ILE A 331 16.76 1.45 12.73
N ALA A 332 16.76 1.06 14.00
CA ALA A 332 17.70 0.08 14.53
C ALA A 332 17.54 -1.29 13.85
N LEU A 333 16.31 -1.76 13.62
CA LEU A 333 16.04 -3.00 12.87
C LEU A 333 16.50 -2.89 11.42
N SER A 334 16.26 -1.76 10.76
CA SER A 334 16.74 -1.48 9.41
C SER A 334 18.27 -1.54 9.33
N ASN A 335 18.96 -0.89 10.27
CA ASN A 335 20.41 -0.91 10.36
C ASN A 335 20.97 -2.31 10.62
N LEU A 336 20.34 -3.05 11.54
CA LEU A 336 20.73 -4.43 11.84
C LEU A 336 20.58 -5.30 10.60
N GLY A 337 19.44 -5.26 9.92
CA GLY A 337 19.23 -5.97 8.66
C GLY A 337 20.33 -5.68 7.65
N ARG A 338 20.64 -4.40 7.40
CA ARG A 338 21.72 -4.00 6.49
C ARG A 338 23.08 -4.56 6.89
N SER A 339 23.43 -4.55 8.19
CA SER A 339 24.71 -5.05 8.69
C SER A 339 24.93 -6.56 8.47
N ILE A 340 23.83 -7.33 8.37
CA ILE A 340 23.87 -8.79 8.16
C ILE A 340 23.40 -9.19 6.75
N GLY A 341 23.32 -8.22 5.81
CA GLY A 341 22.97 -8.47 4.41
C GLY A 341 21.49 -8.73 4.14
N LYS A 342 20.60 -8.47 5.11
CA LYS A 342 19.14 -8.64 5.00
C LYS A 342 18.42 -7.32 4.75
N GLN A 343 17.29 -7.36 4.05
CA GLN A 343 16.48 -6.16 3.80
C GLN A 343 15.36 -6.03 4.84
N VAL A 344 15.26 -4.86 5.47
CA VAL A 344 14.08 -4.44 6.23
C VAL A 344 13.53 -3.17 5.58
N ALA A 345 12.24 -3.18 5.23
CA ALA A 345 11.59 -2.07 4.55
C ALA A 345 10.25 -1.70 5.21
N MET A 346 9.90 -0.42 5.12
CA MET A 346 8.56 0.07 5.43
C MET A 346 7.73 0.05 4.15
N HIS A 347 6.56 -0.59 4.19
CA HIS A 347 5.58 -0.56 3.10
C HIS A 347 4.42 0.31 3.56
N THR A 348 4.32 1.51 2.99
CA THR A 348 3.31 2.50 3.34
C THR A 348 2.16 2.58 2.35
N HIS A 349 1.12 3.36 2.66
CA HIS A 349 -0.15 3.33 1.95
C HIS A 349 -0.74 4.73 1.79
N PHE A 350 -0.45 5.37 0.66
CA PHE A 350 -0.95 6.69 0.27
C PHE A 350 -1.86 6.50 -0.93
N ASN A 351 -3.02 7.13 -0.90
CA ASN A 351 -4.04 7.07 -1.96
C ASN A 351 -4.39 8.43 -2.52
N SER A 352 -4.10 9.53 -1.81
CA SER A 352 -4.38 10.87 -2.31
C SER A 352 -3.16 11.79 -2.15
N PRO A 353 -2.86 12.66 -3.13
CA PRO A 353 -1.85 13.71 -2.99
C PRO A 353 -2.10 14.64 -1.80
N ARG A 354 -3.32 14.67 -1.27
CA ARG A 354 -3.70 15.48 -0.09
C ARG A 354 -3.23 14.87 1.23
N GLU A 355 -3.05 13.54 1.29
CA GLU A 355 -2.44 12.89 2.46
C GLU A 355 -0.97 13.30 2.63
N ILE A 356 -0.34 13.82 1.56
CA ILE A 356 1.02 14.36 1.61
C ILE A 356 0.95 15.81 2.12
N THR A 357 1.04 15.95 3.44
CA THR A 357 1.15 17.21 4.16
C THR A 357 2.61 17.54 4.47
N TRP A 358 2.89 18.75 4.94
CA TRP A 358 4.24 19.07 5.40
C TRP A 358 4.75 18.14 6.50
N ALA A 359 3.86 17.56 7.32
CA ALA A 359 4.23 16.67 8.41
C ALA A 359 4.67 15.30 7.88
N THR A 360 3.96 14.79 6.88
CA THR A 360 4.37 13.57 6.17
C THR A 360 5.66 13.79 5.38
N GLU A 361 5.85 14.97 4.77
CA GLU A 361 7.11 15.32 4.08
C GLU A 361 8.30 15.33 5.05
N ARG A 362 8.14 15.96 6.23
CA ARG A 362 9.17 15.94 7.29
C ARG A 362 9.47 14.51 7.76
N ALA A 363 8.44 13.70 7.98
CA ALA A 363 8.59 12.31 8.41
C ALA A 363 9.29 11.45 7.34
N ALA A 364 8.90 11.59 6.08
CA ALA A 364 9.50 10.88 4.96
C ALA A 364 10.97 11.27 4.77
N LYS A 365 11.29 12.57 4.82
CA LYS A 365 12.66 13.07 4.77
C LYS A 365 13.51 12.50 5.91
N TYR A 366 12.99 12.50 7.14
CA TYR A 366 13.70 11.93 8.29
C TYR A 366 14.00 10.43 8.11
N LEU A 367 13.03 9.65 7.61
CA LEU A 367 13.25 8.23 7.30
C LEU A 367 14.31 8.05 6.21
N PHE A 368 14.27 8.87 5.15
CA PHE A 368 15.23 8.82 4.05
C PHE A 368 16.66 9.16 4.51
N GLU A 369 16.84 10.20 5.34
CA GLU A 369 18.13 10.56 5.96
C GLU A 369 18.72 9.42 6.80
N LYS A 370 17.86 8.58 7.39
CA LYS A 370 18.25 7.38 8.14
C LYS A 370 18.42 6.14 7.25
N SER A 371 18.34 6.32 5.93
CA SER A 371 18.40 5.27 4.91
C SER A 371 17.36 4.17 5.10
N VAL A 372 16.18 4.52 5.63
CA VAL A 372 15.06 3.59 5.70
C VAL A 372 14.47 3.45 4.30
N LEU A 373 14.36 2.21 3.82
CA LEU A 373 13.71 1.92 2.56
C LEU A 373 12.18 2.00 2.74
N VAL A 374 11.54 2.96 2.07
CA VAL A 374 10.09 3.14 2.10
C VAL A 374 9.51 2.88 0.71
N ARG A 375 8.47 2.04 0.65
CA ARG A 375 7.72 1.72 -0.57
C ARG A 375 6.25 2.04 -0.38
N ASN A 376 5.54 2.46 -1.42
CA ASN A 376 4.11 2.79 -1.34
C ASN A 376 3.23 1.80 -2.07
N GLN A 377 2.14 1.41 -1.42
CA GLN A 377 1.05 0.62 -1.95
C GLN A 377 -0.20 1.51 -1.99
N THR A 378 -0.57 1.96 -3.18
CA THR A 378 -1.81 2.69 -3.44
C THR A 378 -2.92 1.72 -3.80
N VAL A 379 -4.15 2.00 -3.41
CA VAL A 379 -5.35 1.34 -3.92
C VAL A 379 -6.11 2.33 -4.81
N LEU A 380 -6.54 1.87 -5.97
CA LEU A 380 -7.36 2.61 -6.92
C LEU A 380 -8.80 2.68 -6.40
N LEU A 381 -9.26 3.88 -6.09
CA LEU A 381 -10.54 4.14 -5.43
C LEU A 381 -11.32 5.22 -6.18
N LYS A 382 -12.57 4.92 -6.49
CA LYS A 382 -13.48 5.79 -7.22
C LYS A 382 -13.76 7.11 -6.48
N GLY A 383 -13.55 8.23 -7.17
CA GLY A 383 -13.65 9.58 -6.61
C GLY A 383 -12.58 9.92 -5.57
N VAL A 384 -11.45 9.20 -5.57
CA VAL A 384 -10.29 9.49 -4.71
C VAL A 384 -9.03 9.66 -5.55
N ASN A 385 -8.76 8.74 -6.47
CA ASN A 385 -7.55 8.72 -7.30
C ASN A 385 -7.73 7.98 -8.63
N ASP A 386 -8.96 7.87 -9.12
CA ASP A 386 -9.35 7.15 -10.33
C ASP A 386 -9.20 7.97 -11.62
N ASP A 387 -8.60 9.15 -11.53
CA ASP A 387 -8.27 10.00 -12.67
C ASP A 387 -6.74 10.16 -12.86
N LEU A 388 -6.35 10.49 -14.09
CA LEU A 388 -4.95 10.56 -14.51
C LEU A 388 -4.19 11.66 -13.76
N GLU A 389 -4.81 12.81 -13.51
CA GLU A 389 -4.16 13.95 -12.86
C GLU A 389 -3.82 13.62 -11.41
N THR A 390 -4.79 13.12 -10.66
CA THR A 390 -4.63 12.78 -9.25
C THR A 390 -3.62 11.65 -9.05
N MET A 391 -3.72 10.57 -9.83
CA MET A 391 -2.79 9.45 -9.74
C MET A 391 -1.37 9.86 -10.14
N SER A 392 -1.22 10.64 -11.22
CA SER A 392 0.11 11.15 -11.65
C SER A 392 0.72 12.07 -10.58
N SER A 393 -0.08 12.95 -9.99
CA SER A 393 0.34 13.85 -8.91
C SER A 393 0.81 13.06 -7.68
N LEU A 394 0.07 12.02 -7.29
CA LEU A 394 0.43 11.16 -6.17
C LEU A 394 1.78 10.47 -6.41
N ILE A 395 1.93 9.81 -7.56
CA ILE A 395 3.14 9.07 -7.91
C ILE A 395 4.36 10.02 -7.95
N ARG A 396 4.23 11.22 -8.53
CA ARG A 396 5.32 12.20 -8.57
C ARG A 396 5.70 12.69 -7.18
N LYS A 397 4.73 13.07 -6.34
CA LYS A 397 5.02 13.50 -4.97
C LYS A 397 5.67 12.41 -4.14
N LEU A 398 5.25 11.15 -4.27
CA LEU A 398 5.92 10.03 -3.62
C LEU A 398 7.37 9.91 -4.09
N ALA A 399 7.61 10.08 -5.39
CA ALA A 399 8.95 10.03 -5.95
C ALA A 399 9.85 11.17 -5.45
N ASP A 400 9.33 12.39 -5.38
CA ASP A 400 10.05 13.55 -4.84
C ASP A 400 10.43 13.36 -3.35
N LEU A 401 9.66 12.56 -2.62
CA LEU A 401 9.93 12.17 -1.22
C LEU A 401 10.82 10.94 -1.07
N ASN A 402 11.36 10.40 -2.16
CA ASN A 402 12.13 9.15 -2.18
C ASN A 402 11.37 7.94 -1.59
N ILE A 403 10.04 7.98 -1.68
CA ILE A 403 9.19 6.83 -1.39
C ILE A 403 8.94 6.12 -2.70
N GLN A 404 9.42 4.88 -2.84
CA GLN A 404 9.26 4.11 -4.08
C GLN A 404 7.78 3.76 -4.30
N PRO A 405 7.10 4.27 -5.34
CA PRO A 405 5.77 3.80 -5.71
C PRO A 405 5.89 2.35 -6.15
N TYR A 406 5.33 1.43 -5.37
CA TYR A 406 5.55 0.00 -5.57
C TYR A 406 4.37 -0.64 -6.30
N TYR A 407 3.17 -0.49 -5.75
CA TYR A 407 1.94 -0.99 -6.37
C TYR A 407 0.85 0.07 -6.42
N VAL A 408 0.08 0.05 -7.50
CA VAL A 408 -1.29 0.56 -7.55
C VAL A 408 -2.19 -0.67 -7.70
N TYR A 409 -2.94 -0.99 -6.65
CA TYR A 409 -3.88 -2.09 -6.63
C TYR A 409 -5.21 -1.67 -7.23
N GLN A 410 -5.77 -2.52 -8.10
CA GLN A 410 -7.20 -2.55 -8.34
C GLN A 410 -7.91 -2.82 -7.00
N SER A 411 -9.03 -2.15 -6.74
CA SER A 411 -9.77 -2.38 -5.49
C SER A 411 -10.28 -3.83 -5.44
N ASP A 412 -9.96 -4.52 -4.35
CA ASP A 412 -10.41 -5.88 -4.09
C ASP A 412 -11.94 -5.93 -3.94
N MET A 413 -12.51 -7.11 -4.22
CA MET A 413 -13.94 -7.39 -4.10
C MET A 413 -14.32 -7.66 -2.64
N ILE A 414 -14.39 -6.61 -1.83
CA ILE A 414 -14.71 -6.72 -0.39
C ILE A 414 -16.03 -6.03 -0.04
N ARG A 415 -16.67 -6.52 1.03
CA ARG A 415 -18.02 -6.12 1.43
C ARG A 415 -18.13 -4.61 1.66
N GLY A 416 -19.21 -3.99 1.20
CA GLY A 416 -19.61 -2.62 1.55
C GLY A 416 -18.76 -1.50 0.94
N VAL A 417 -17.99 -1.80 -0.11
CA VAL A 417 -17.17 -0.80 -0.84
C VAL A 417 -17.34 -0.84 -2.35
N GLU A 418 -18.43 -1.45 -2.82
CA GLU A 418 -18.79 -1.47 -4.23
C GLU A 418 -18.81 -0.04 -4.85
N ASP A 419 -19.18 0.96 -4.05
CA ASP A 419 -19.16 2.39 -4.42
C ASP A 419 -17.77 2.97 -4.69
N LEU A 420 -16.73 2.34 -4.15
CA LEU A 420 -15.33 2.73 -4.30
C LEU A 420 -14.59 1.92 -5.39
N ARG A 421 -15.16 0.82 -5.89
CA ARG A 421 -14.53 0.01 -6.93
C ARG A 421 -14.61 0.72 -8.30
N THR A 422 -13.68 0.37 -9.18
CA THR A 422 -13.62 0.86 -10.56
C THR A 422 -13.56 -0.33 -11.53
N PRO A 423 -14.04 -0.21 -12.77
CA PRO A 423 -13.82 -1.22 -13.79
C PRO A 423 -12.33 -1.47 -14.05
N LEU A 424 -11.95 -2.69 -14.46
CA LEU A 424 -10.58 -3.02 -14.87
C LEU A 424 -10.06 -2.09 -15.98
N ALA A 425 -10.95 -1.60 -16.84
CA ALA A 425 -10.62 -0.61 -17.86
C ALA A 425 -9.98 0.67 -17.28
N THR A 426 -10.36 1.09 -16.07
CA THR A 426 -9.84 2.30 -15.43
C THR A 426 -8.36 2.15 -15.10
N ILE A 427 -7.97 1.06 -14.43
CA ILE A 427 -6.57 0.83 -14.05
C ILE A 427 -5.67 0.65 -15.29
N LEU A 428 -6.17 -0.04 -16.32
CA LEU A 428 -5.48 -0.21 -17.61
C LEU A 428 -5.24 1.13 -18.31
N ASN A 429 -6.26 1.99 -18.32
CA ASN A 429 -6.17 3.31 -18.93
C ASN A 429 -5.17 4.22 -18.19
N LEU A 430 -5.18 4.20 -16.85
CA LEU A 430 -4.23 4.94 -16.03
C LEU A 430 -2.80 4.48 -16.30
N GLU A 431 -2.53 3.17 -16.25
CA GLU A 431 -1.20 2.63 -16.51
C GLU A 431 -0.68 3.06 -17.88
N LYS A 432 -1.50 2.91 -18.93
CA LYS A 432 -1.15 3.26 -20.30
C LYS A 432 -0.68 4.71 -20.43
N HIS A 433 -1.35 5.64 -19.76
CA HIS A 433 -1.04 7.07 -19.86
C HIS A 433 0.06 7.53 -18.90
N ILE A 434 0.26 6.83 -17.78
CA ILE A 434 1.32 7.17 -16.80
C ILE A 434 2.67 6.59 -17.24
N ARG A 435 2.68 5.41 -17.86
CA ARG A 435 3.91 4.73 -18.30
C ARG A 435 4.69 5.64 -19.26
N GLY A 436 5.96 5.91 -18.93
CA GLY A 436 6.84 6.79 -19.71
C GLY A 436 6.79 8.27 -19.31
N THR A 437 5.87 8.69 -18.43
CA THR A 437 5.78 10.08 -17.96
C THR A 437 6.61 10.38 -16.71
N ILE A 438 7.06 9.34 -16.00
CA ILE A 438 7.93 9.42 -14.81
C ILE A 438 9.12 8.47 -14.99
N ALA A 439 10.19 8.69 -14.23
CA ALA A 439 11.35 7.81 -14.20
C ALA A 439 10.92 6.34 -13.97
N GLY A 440 11.43 5.43 -14.80
CA GLY A 440 10.98 4.04 -14.83
C GLY A 440 11.09 3.33 -13.48
N PHE A 441 12.15 3.60 -12.71
CA PHE A 441 12.37 3.01 -11.38
C PHE A 441 11.41 3.54 -10.29
N MET A 442 10.67 4.61 -10.59
CA MET A 442 9.62 5.20 -9.74
C MET A 442 8.22 5.02 -10.34
N THR A 443 8.08 4.23 -11.41
CA THR A 443 6.76 3.89 -11.94
C THR A 443 6.26 2.63 -11.21
N PRO A 444 5.09 2.68 -10.53
CA PRO A 444 4.57 1.51 -9.84
C PRO A 444 4.15 0.41 -10.84
N SER A 445 4.04 -0.80 -10.33
CA SER A 445 3.30 -1.85 -11.04
C SER A 445 1.80 -1.68 -10.75
N PHE A 446 0.98 -1.67 -11.79
CA PHE A 446 -0.47 -1.68 -11.65
C PHE A 446 -0.91 -3.14 -11.57
N VAL A 447 -1.62 -3.51 -10.52
CA VAL A 447 -1.87 -4.93 -10.20
C VAL A 447 -3.31 -5.20 -9.79
N VAL A 448 -3.76 -6.42 -10.06
CA VAL A 448 -5.01 -6.98 -9.52
C VAL A 448 -4.61 -8.12 -8.58
N ASP A 449 -5.08 -8.11 -7.33
CA ASP A 449 -5.00 -9.28 -6.46
C ASP A 449 -6.22 -10.14 -6.76
N LEU A 450 -6.00 -11.31 -7.35
CA LEU A 450 -7.10 -12.11 -7.87
C LEU A 450 -7.91 -12.73 -6.72
N PRO A 451 -9.26 -12.63 -6.77
CA PRO A 451 -10.13 -13.37 -5.87
C PRO A 451 -9.82 -14.87 -5.87
N GLY A 452 -10.13 -15.56 -4.78
CA GLY A 452 -9.87 -17.00 -4.65
C GLY A 452 -8.40 -17.38 -4.46
N GLY A 453 -7.54 -16.40 -4.14
CA GLY A 453 -6.13 -16.67 -3.84
C GLY A 453 -5.20 -16.73 -5.05
N GLY A 454 -5.62 -16.35 -6.26
CA GLY A 454 -4.75 -16.35 -7.47
C GLY A 454 -3.54 -15.41 -7.41
N GLY A 455 -3.51 -14.54 -6.41
CA GLY A 455 -2.40 -13.66 -6.09
C GLY A 455 -2.32 -12.44 -7.01
N LYS A 456 -1.24 -11.67 -6.85
CA LYS A 456 -1.05 -10.38 -7.51
C LYS A 456 -0.58 -10.57 -8.94
N ARG A 457 -1.34 -10.08 -9.92
CA ARG A 457 -1.00 -10.07 -11.35
C ARG A 457 -0.92 -8.65 -11.87
N LEU A 458 -0.09 -8.43 -12.88
CA LEU A 458 -0.05 -7.14 -13.56
C LEU A 458 -1.40 -6.90 -14.21
N ALA A 459 -1.97 -5.71 -14.08
CA ALA A 459 -3.31 -5.43 -14.57
C ALA A 459 -3.44 -5.66 -16.09
N ASN A 460 -2.35 -5.53 -16.84
CA ASN A 460 -2.31 -5.76 -18.29
C ASN A 460 -2.04 -7.22 -18.70
N SER A 461 -1.95 -8.17 -17.75
CA SER A 461 -1.68 -9.59 -18.02
C SER A 461 -2.93 -10.48 -17.93
N TYR A 462 -4.11 -9.93 -18.19
CA TYR A 462 -5.36 -10.71 -18.29
C TYR A 462 -5.34 -11.57 -19.55
N ASP A 463 -6.00 -12.74 -19.51
CA ASP A 463 -6.16 -13.61 -20.68
C ASP A 463 -7.29 -13.12 -21.59
N SER A 464 -8.39 -12.68 -20.98
CA SER A 464 -9.50 -12.04 -21.68
C SER A 464 -10.27 -11.11 -20.74
N TYR A 465 -10.87 -10.06 -21.31
CA TYR A 465 -11.69 -9.09 -20.58
C TYR A 465 -12.84 -8.63 -21.47
N ASP A 466 -14.07 -8.89 -21.03
CA ASP A 466 -15.27 -8.39 -21.68
C ASP A 466 -15.77 -7.13 -20.96
N THR A 467 -15.57 -5.98 -21.60
CA THR A 467 -15.95 -4.66 -21.06
C THR A 467 -17.45 -4.44 -20.98
N LYS A 468 -18.28 -5.28 -21.63
CA LYS A 468 -19.74 -5.17 -21.55
C LYS A 468 -20.28 -5.88 -20.33
N THR A 469 -19.77 -7.07 -20.03
CA THR A 469 -20.16 -7.86 -18.85
C THR A 469 -19.35 -7.50 -17.61
N GLY A 470 -18.18 -6.88 -17.79
CA GLY A 470 -17.28 -6.52 -16.71
C GLY A 470 -16.48 -7.71 -16.15
N VAL A 471 -16.37 -8.81 -16.91
CA VAL A 471 -15.71 -10.04 -16.45
C VAL A 471 -14.34 -10.17 -17.11
N SER A 472 -13.32 -10.44 -16.31
CA SER A 472 -11.95 -10.71 -16.75
C SER A 472 -11.46 -12.06 -16.24
N TYR A 473 -10.68 -12.75 -17.07
CA TYR A 473 -10.11 -14.07 -16.78
C TYR A 473 -8.59 -14.02 -16.74
N TRP A 474 -8.02 -14.82 -15.85
CA TRP A 474 -6.60 -14.74 -15.52
C TRP A 474 -6.00 -16.10 -15.22
N SER A 475 -4.78 -16.34 -15.71
CA SER A 475 -3.94 -17.44 -15.29
C SER A 475 -2.90 -17.06 -14.24
N ALA A 476 -2.70 -17.95 -13.26
CA ALA A 476 -1.83 -17.73 -12.11
C ALA A 476 -0.80 -18.86 -11.89
N PRO A 477 0.12 -19.12 -12.83
CA PRO A 477 1.03 -20.27 -12.78
C PRO A 477 2.01 -20.27 -11.59
N GLY A 478 2.13 -19.15 -10.88
CA GLY A 478 3.00 -19.00 -9.71
C GLY A 478 2.31 -19.24 -8.35
N VAL A 479 1.05 -19.67 -8.35
CA VAL A 479 0.30 -20.06 -7.15
C VAL A 479 -0.12 -21.53 -7.31
N ALA A 480 -0.17 -22.27 -6.21
CA ALA A 480 -0.64 -23.66 -6.23
C ALA A 480 -2.17 -23.70 -6.33
N GLY A 481 -2.74 -24.60 -7.15
CA GLY A 481 -4.18 -24.79 -7.25
C GLY A 481 -4.75 -24.46 -8.63
N GLU A 482 -5.93 -23.84 -8.67
CA GLU A 482 -6.64 -23.51 -9.90
C GLU A 482 -5.78 -22.69 -10.86
N GLU A 483 -5.89 -22.97 -12.16
CA GLU A 483 -5.13 -22.26 -13.19
C GLU A 483 -5.86 -21.04 -13.74
N ARG A 484 -7.15 -20.86 -13.39
CA ARG A 484 -8.00 -19.80 -13.95
C ARG A 484 -8.81 -19.11 -12.87
N PHE A 485 -8.70 -17.80 -12.80
CA PHE A 485 -9.38 -16.92 -11.85
C PHE A 485 -10.21 -15.88 -12.58
N GLU A 486 -11.22 -15.35 -11.89
CA GLU A 486 -12.12 -14.32 -12.39
C GLU A 486 -12.03 -13.06 -11.54
N TYR A 487 -12.11 -11.90 -12.19
CA TYR A 487 -12.37 -10.63 -11.52
C TYR A 487 -13.57 -9.96 -12.20
N HIS A 488 -14.50 -9.48 -11.36
CA HIS A 488 -15.71 -8.80 -11.80
C HIS A 488 -15.62 -7.31 -11.49
N ASP A 489 -15.95 -6.48 -12.47
CA ASP A 489 -16.12 -5.05 -12.31
C ASP A 489 -17.22 -4.69 -11.27
N PRO A 490 -17.27 -3.43 -10.80
CA PRO A 490 -18.39 -2.95 -10.00
C PRO A 490 -19.73 -3.02 -10.72
N ILE A 491 -20.80 -3.33 -9.98
CA ILE A 491 -22.19 -3.18 -10.42
C ILE A 491 -22.43 -1.71 -10.80
N GLN A 492 -22.96 -1.49 -12.01
CA GLN A 492 -23.23 -0.15 -12.55
C GLN A 492 -24.37 0.55 -11.82
#